data_AF-A0A7Y5TA40-F1
#
_entry.id   AF-A0A7Y5TA40-F1
#
_cell.length_a   1.000
_cell.length_b   1.000
_cell.length_c   1.000
_cell.angle_alpha   90.00
_cell.angle_beta   90.00
_cell.angle_gamma   90.00
#
_symmetry.space_group_name_H-M   'P 1'
#
loop_
_entity.id
_entity.type
_entity.pdbx_description
1 polymer ?
#
loop_
_entity_poly.entity_id
_entity_poly.type
_entity_poly.pdbx_seq_one_letter_code
_entity_poly.pdbx_strand_id
1 'polypeptide(L)'
;AAGVGVDVERPDAPNADLAGVVRHPEEPADTDPLRLWVRKEALLKAVGAGLSVDPRTVLLRGREVLGLPPPYGGADVVLEDLDLDAAVLASVAVLGAERPAVSLVPVARAAPAG
;
A
#
# COMPACT_ATOMS: atom_id res chain seq x y z
N ALA A 1 -13.99 -7.43 12.53
CA ALA A 1 -13.96 -6.42 11.46
C ALA A 1 -12.92 -6.85 10.44
N ALA A 2 -13.18 -6.65 9.15
CA ALA A 2 -12.15 -6.81 8.12
C ALA A 2 -10.96 -5.88 8.42
N GLY A 3 -9.73 -6.37 8.25
CA GLY A 3 -8.55 -5.54 8.39
C GLY A 3 -8.50 -4.48 7.28
N VAL A 4 -8.08 -3.26 7.63
CA VAL A 4 -7.92 -2.14 6.69
C VAL A 4 -6.54 -1.55 6.89
N GLY A 5 -5.84 -1.28 5.79
CA GLY A 5 -4.55 -0.62 5.79
C GLY A 5 -4.53 0.50 4.76
N VAL A 6 -3.90 1.61 5.12
CA VAL A 6 -3.75 2.78 4.25
C VAL A 6 -2.29 3.22 4.30
N ASP A 7 -1.77 3.60 3.15
CA ASP A 7 -0.45 4.21 3.04
C ASP A 7 -0.50 5.42 2.10
N VAL A 8 0.30 6.44 2.42
CA VAL A 8 0.38 7.69 1.66
C VAL A 8 1.81 8.20 1.70
N GLU A 9 2.42 8.42 0.55
CA GLU A 9 3.80 8.90 0.44
C GLU A 9 3.91 10.07 -0.54
N ARG A 10 4.92 10.92 -0.32
CA ARG A 10 5.27 11.98 -1.27
C ARG A 10 6.38 11.52 -2.22
N PRO A 11 6.26 11.77 -3.53
CA PRO A 11 7.29 11.40 -4.51
C PRO A 11 8.65 12.09 -4.34
N ASP A 12 8.69 13.23 -3.65
CA ASP A 12 9.90 14.04 -3.44
C ASP A 12 10.74 13.59 -2.23
N ALA A 13 10.29 12.56 -1.50
CA ALA A 13 11.06 11.99 -0.41
C ALA A 13 12.36 11.33 -0.93
N PRO A 14 13.51 11.58 -0.30
CA PRO A 14 14.77 10.96 -0.69
C PRO A 14 14.78 9.47 -0.34
N ASN A 15 14.72 8.62 -1.36
CA ASN A 15 14.57 7.17 -1.20
C ASN A 15 15.71 6.45 -1.94
N ALA A 16 16.92 6.44 -1.37
CA ALA A 16 18.04 5.73 -1.99
C ALA A 16 17.74 4.22 -2.07
N ASP A 17 17.72 3.68 -3.30
CA ASP A 17 17.45 2.28 -3.63
C ASP A 17 16.12 1.68 -3.12
N LEU A 18 15.02 2.44 -3.22
CA LEU A 18 13.69 1.91 -2.89
C LEU A 18 13.36 0.62 -3.66
N ALA A 19 13.81 0.52 -4.91
CA ALA A 19 13.63 -0.67 -5.74
C ALA A 19 14.24 -1.92 -5.08
N GLY A 20 15.48 -1.83 -4.56
CA GLY A 20 16.19 -2.93 -3.92
C GLY A 20 15.56 -3.44 -2.63
N VAL A 21 14.69 -2.66 -1.98
CA VAL A 21 14.00 -3.04 -0.74
C VAL A 21 12.52 -3.41 -0.94
N VAL A 22 11.92 -3.03 -2.06
CA VAL A 22 10.47 -3.21 -2.27
C VAL A 22 10.13 -4.25 -3.33
N ARG A 23 10.98 -4.40 -4.36
CA ARG A 23 10.62 -5.15 -5.57
C ARG A 23 10.75 -6.65 -5.35
N HIS A 24 9.67 -7.38 -5.64
CA HIS A 24 9.71 -8.84 -5.76
C HIS A 24 10.45 -9.22 -7.05
N PRO A 25 11.25 -10.30 -7.09
CA PRO A 25 12.00 -10.70 -8.28
C PRO A 25 11.17 -10.92 -9.56
N GLU A 26 9.89 -11.26 -9.40
CA GLU A 26 8.93 -11.46 -10.50
C GLU A 26 8.17 -10.20 -10.93
N GLU A 27 8.35 -9.06 -10.23
CA GLU A 27 7.74 -7.79 -10.63
C GLU A 27 8.54 -7.12 -11.75
N PRO A 28 7.87 -6.49 -12.75
CA PRO A 28 8.56 -5.81 -13.85
C PRO A 28 9.52 -4.72 -13.36
N ALA A 29 10.70 -4.66 -13.98
CA ALA A 29 11.77 -3.76 -13.56
C ALA A 29 11.48 -2.26 -13.79
N ASP A 30 10.51 -1.96 -14.65
CA ASP A 30 10.00 -0.62 -14.98
C ASP A 30 8.86 -0.16 -14.06
N THR A 31 8.39 -1.04 -13.15
CA THR A 31 7.39 -0.65 -12.15
C THR A 31 7.98 0.40 -11.20
N ASP A 32 7.24 1.50 -11.02
CA ASP A 32 7.54 2.56 -10.05
C ASP A 32 7.71 1.96 -8.63
N PRO A 33 8.91 2.02 -8.04
CA PRO A 33 9.17 1.50 -6.71
C PRO A 33 8.31 2.16 -5.62
N LEU A 34 8.00 3.45 -5.74
CA LEU A 34 7.18 4.12 -4.75
C LEU A 34 5.73 3.66 -4.82
N ARG A 35 5.21 3.41 -6.03
CA ARG A 35 3.90 2.80 -6.19
C ARG A 35 3.83 1.39 -5.59
N LEU A 36 4.88 0.58 -5.78
CA LEU A 36 4.97 -0.74 -5.14
C LEU A 36 4.99 -0.61 -3.62
N TRP A 37 5.76 0.35 -3.09
CA TRP A 37 5.87 0.59 -1.65
C TRP A 37 4.51 0.90 -1.04
N VAL A 38 3.81 1.92 -1.55
CA VAL A 38 2.53 2.37 -0.99
C VAL A 38 1.48 1.25 -1.02
N ARG A 39 1.43 0.48 -2.11
CA ARG A 39 0.54 -0.67 -2.23
C ARG A 39 0.86 -1.78 -1.24
N LYS A 40 2.14 -2.14 -1.11
CA LYS A 40 2.59 -3.21 -0.21
C LYS A 40 2.44 -2.82 1.25
N GLU A 41 2.76 -1.59 1.63
CA GLU A 41 2.52 -1.05 2.98
C GLU A 41 1.04 -1.07 3.34
N ALA A 42 0.16 -0.61 2.44
CA ALA A 42 -1.28 -0.67 2.67
C ALA A 42 -1.75 -2.12 2.91
N LEU A 43 -1.30 -3.06 2.08
CA LEU A 43 -1.59 -4.49 2.26
C LEU A 43 -1.06 -5.04 3.60
N LEU A 44 0.21 -4.78 3.91
CA LEU A 44 0.86 -5.28 5.13
C LEU A 44 0.24 -4.72 6.41
N LYS A 45 -0.24 -3.47 6.37
CA LYS A 45 -1.04 -2.87 7.45
C LYS A 45 -2.40 -3.54 7.57
N ALA A 46 -3.08 -3.84 6.46
CA ALA A 46 -4.40 -4.49 6.47
C ALA A 46 -4.36 -5.89 7.11
N VAL A 47 -3.31 -6.66 6.85
CA VAL A 47 -3.11 -8.00 7.45
C VAL A 47 -2.47 -7.96 8.86
N GLY A 48 -2.14 -6.76 9.36
CA GLY A 48 -1.54 -6.57 10.68
C GLY A 48 -0.05 -6.97 10.78
N ALA A 49 0.64 -7.17 9.65
CA ALA A 49 2.05 -7.53 9.62
C ALA A 49 2.97 -6.32 9.76
N GLY A 50 2.62 -5.19 9.14
CA GLY A 50 3.53 -4.05 8.96
C GLY A 50 4.89 -4.49 8.38
N LEU A 51 5.97 -3.90 8.89
CA LEU A 51 7.35 -4.19 8.47
C LEU A 51 7.93 -5.51 9.01
N SER A 52 7.14 -6.34 9.69
CA SER A 52 7.61 -7.69 10.09
C SER A 52 7.75 -8.64 8.90
N VAL A 53 7.14 -8.30 7.76
CA VAL A 53 7.27 -8.99 6.47
C VAL A 53 8.14 -8.16 5.55
N ASP A 54 9.13 -8.79 4.95
CA ASP A 54 9.95 -8.19 3.89
C ASP A 54 9.07 -7.89 2.66
N PRO A 55 8.92 -6.63 2.23
CA PRO A 55 8.09 -6.28 1.07
C PRO A 55 8.48 -7.00 -0.22
N ARG A 56 9.72 -7.46 -0.36
CA ARG A 56 10.21 -8.23 -1.53
C ARG A 56 9.62 -9.62 -1.61
N THR A 57 8.97 -10.10 -0.54
CA THR A 57 8.26 -11.39 -0.50
C THR A 57 6.77 -11.28 -0.85
N VAL A 58 6.28 -10.05 -1.05
CA VAL A 58 4.92 -9.77 -1.52
C VAL A 58 4.96 -9.58 -3.03
N LEU A 59 4.13 -10.31 -3.77
CA LEU A 59 4.04 -10.22 -5.23
C LEU A 59 2.73 -9.54 -5.64
N LEU A 60 2.86 -8.40 -6.33
CA LEU A 60 1.74 -7.67 -6.91
C LEU A 60 1.78 -7.67 -8.45
N ARG A 61 0.60 -7.66 -9.07
CA ARG A 61 0.44 -7.28 -10.48
C ARG A 61 -0.53 -6.11 -10.57
N GLY A 62 0.02 -4.90 -10.64
CA GLY A 62 -0.80 -3.70 -10.50
C GLY A 62 -1.40 -3.65 -9.09
N ARG A 63 -2.73 -3.80 -9.00
CA ARG A 63 -3.48 -3.86 -7.74
C ARG A 63 -3.85 -5.29 -7.33
N GLU A 64 -3.55 -6.28 -8.16
CA GLU A 64 -3.82 -7.68 -7.85
C GLU A 64 -2.76 -8.22 -6.89
N VAL A 65 -3.19 -8.84 -5.79
CA VAL A 65 -2.30 -9.53 -4.83
C VAL A 65 -2.15 -10.97 -5.29
N LEU A 66 -0.96 -11.31 -5.81
CA LEU A 66 -0.67 -12.66 -6.31
C LEU A 66 0.02 -13.53 -5.27
N GLY A 67 0.75 -12.92 -4.34
CA GLY A 67 1.51 -13.64 -3.32
C GLY A 67 1.69 -12.83 -2.05
N LEU A 68 1.39 -13.46 -0.92
CA LEU A 68 1.66 -12.95 0.42
C LEU A 68 2.19 -14.11 1.28
N PRO A 69 3.29 -13.92 2.03
CA PRO A 69 3.89 -15.01 2.80
C PRO A 69 2.96 -15.50 3.93
N PRO A 70 3.07 -16.78 4.34
CA PRO A 70 2.40 -17.28 5.54
C PRO A 70 2.75 -16.45 6.79
N PRO A 71 1.82 -16.30 7.75
CA PRO A 71 0.47 -16.88 7.78
C PRO A 71 -0.59 -16.04 7.05
N TYR A 72 -0.20 -14.99 6.33
CA TYR A 72 -1.14 -13.97 5.82
C TYR A 72 -1.77 -14.32 4.47
N GLY A 73 -1.21 -15.30 3.74
CA GLY A 73 -1.74 -15.76 2.46
C GLY A 73 -3.14 -16.38 2.55
N GLY A 74 -3.88 -16.34 1.44
CA GLY A 74 -5.20 -16.98 1.29
C GLY A 74 -6.39 -16.14 1.75
N ALA A 75 -6.17 -14.94 2.30
CA ALA A 75 -7.23 -13.97 2.51
C ALA A 75 -7.61 -13.28 1.19
N ASP A 76 -8.90 -13.11 0.93
CA ASP A 76 -9.35 -12.18 -0.10
C ASP A 76 -8.92 -10.76 0.30
N VAL A 77 -8.38 -10.00 -0.66
CA VAL A 77 -7.99 -8.61 -0.44
C VAL A 77 -8.40 -7.77 -1.64
N VAL A 78 -9.02 -6.63 -1.36
CA VAL A 78 -9.17 -5.56 -2.36
C VAL A 78 -8.16 -4.46 -2.08
N LEU A 79 -7.31 -4.18 -3.07
CA LEU A 79 -6.32 -3.11 -3.04
C LEU A 79 -6.70 -2.04 -4.07
N GLU A 80 -6.70 -0.79 -3.65
CA GLU A 80 -7.09 0.37 -4.45
C GLU A 80 -6.07 1.50 -4.30
N ASP A 81 -5.79 2.21 -5.40
CA ASP A 81 -5.06 3.47 -5.32
C ASP A 81 -6.06 4.62 -5.13
N LEU A 82 -5.70 5.60 -4.31
CA LEU A 82 -6.52 6.76 -4.01
C LEU A 82 -6.00 7.98 -4.76
N ASP A 83 -6.89 8.65 -5.49
CA ASP A 83 -6.61 9.91 -6.15
C ASP A 83 -6.90 11.06 -5.16
N LEU A 84 -5.89 11.43 -4.37
CA LEU A 84 -6.00 12.47 -3.34
C LEU A 84 -5.55 13.83 -3.88
N ASP A 85 -4.32 13.88 -4.38
CA ASP A 85 -3.63 15.05 -4.91
C ASP A 85 -2.42 14.57 -5.73
N ALA A 86 -2.02 15.31 -6.75
CA ALA A 86 -0.90 14.94 -7.62
C ALA A 86 0.45 14.87 -6.88
N ALA A 87 0.57 15.50 -5.70
CA ALA A 87 1.78 15.50 -4.87
C ALA A 87 1.90 14.28 -3.94
N VAL A 88 0.94 13.35 -3.96
CA VAL A 88 1.00 12.14 -3.12
C VAL A 88 0.62 10.89 -3.91
N LEU A 89 1.19 9.76 -3.51
CA LEU A 89 0.71 8.44 -3.88
C LEU A 89 0.02 7.84 -2.66
N ALA A 90 -1.18 7.30 -2.85
CA ALA A 90 -1.95 6.71 -1.78
C ALA A 90 -2.59 5.40 -2.22
N SER A 91 -2.65 4.43 -1.31
CA SER A 91 -3.36 3.17 -1.52
C SER A 91 -4.08 2.72 -0.25
N VAL A 92 -5.17 1.98 -0.43
CA VAL A 92 -5.93 1.32 0.63
C VAL A 92 -6.05 -0.17 0.31
N ALA A 93 -5.82 -1.02 1.29
CA ALA A 93 -6.12 -2.45 1.24
C ALA A 93 -7.19 -2.80 2.27
N VAL A 94 -8.16 -3.62 1.87
CA VAL A 94 -9.24 -4.11 2.73
C VAL A 94 -9.32 -5.62 2.61
N LEU A 95 -9.31 -6.33 3.74
CA LEU A 95 -9.51 -7.77 3.76
C LEU A 95 -10.98 -8.11 3.44
N GLY A 96 -11.20 -8.90 2.41
CA GLY A 96 -12.51 -9.29 1.91
C GLY A 96 -12.54 -9.27 0.39
N ALA A 97 -13.58 -9.92 -0.17
CA ALA A 97 -13.78 -10.00 -1.61
C ALA A 97 -14.51 -8.77 -2.18
N GLU A 98 -15.13 -7.95 -1.33
CA GLU A 98 -15.94 -6.81 -1.75
C GLU A 98 -15.12 -5.53 -1.84
N ARG A 99 -15.33 -4.79 -2.94
CA ARG A 99 -14.67 -3.50 -3.14
C ARG A 99 -15.17 -2.49 -2.10
N PRO A 100 -14.28 -1.81 -1.36
CA PRO A 100 -14.71 -0.85 -0.37
C PRO A 100 -15.30 0.41 -1.03
N ALA A 101 -16.34 0.96 -0.40
CA ALA A 101 -16.75 2.32 -0.68
C ALA A 101 -15.76 3.28 -0.01
N VAL A 102 -15.03 4.06 -0.81
CA VAL A 102 -14.06 5.04 -0.31
C VAL A 102 -14.63 6.44 -0.53
N SER A 103 -14.59 7.26 0.52
CA SER A 103 -14.94 8.69 0.44
C SER A 103 -13.79 9.52 0.97
N LEU A 104 -13.46 10.59 0.25
CA LEU A 104 -12.44 11.55 0.64
C LEU A 104 -13.14 12.78 1.17
N VAL A 105 -12.85 13.13 2.43
CA VAL A 105 -13.48 14.27 3.10
C VAL A 105 -12.38 15.29 3.41
N PRO A 106 -12.39 16.47 2.75
CA PRO A 106 -11.49 17.55 3.10
C PRO A 106 -11.75 17.97 4.55
N VAL A 107 -10.69 17.99 5.36
CA VAL A 107 -10.74 18.52 6.72
C VAL A 107 -9.94 19.81 6.79
N ALA A 108 -10.52 20.84 7.41
CA ALA A 108 -9.76 22.05 7.71
C ALA A 108 -8.58 21.69 8.62
N ARG A 109 -7.39 22.23 8.35
CA ARG A 109 -6.28 22.11 9.30
C ARG A 109 -6.71 22.73 10.62
N ALA A 110 -6.62 21.96 11.70
CA ALA A 110 -6.72 22.54 13.04
C ALA A 110 -5.65 23.63 13.18
N ALA A 111 -6.03 24.79 13.72
CA ALA A 111 -5.05 25.79 14.12
C ALA A 111 -4.08 25.15 15.13
N PRO A 112 -2.76 25.44 15.06
CA PRO A 112 -1.83 24.95 16.07
C PRO A 112 -2.30 25.41 17.45
N ALA A 113 -2.23 24.52 18.44
CA ALA A 113 -2.41 24.93 19.83
C ALA A 113 -1.31 25.95 20.16
N GLY A 114 -1.72 27.14 20.60
CA GLY A 114 -0.81 28.24 20.95
C GLY A 114 0.04 27.96 22.19
#